data_AF-F5LE98-F1
#
_entry.id   AF-F5LE98-F1
#
_cell.length_a   1.000
_cell.length_b   1.000
_cell.length_c   1.000
_cell.angle_alpha   90.00
_cell.angle_beta   90.00
_cell.angle_gamma   90.00
#
_symmetry.space_group_name_H-M   'P 1'
#
loop_
_entity.id
_entity.type
_entity.pdbx_description
1 polymer ?
#
loop_
_entity_poly.entity_id
_entity_poly.type
_entity_poly.pdbx_seq_one_letter_code
_entity_poly.pdbx_strand_id
1 'polypeptide(L)'
;MTKSTEIQEPNVSTFPGSRKVYVEGSRPDVRVAMREIQLSPSSGRFGEEENAPVRVYDTSGLYTDTEEATDIRRGLPSNRYGWIVERGDVE
;
A
#
# COMPACT_ATOMS: atom_id res chain seq x y z
N MET A 1 21.26 -33.71 12.95
CA MET A 1 21.58 -32.52 12.15
C MET A 1 20.28 -31.77 11.90
N THR A 2 20.01 -30.75 12.71
CA THR A 2 18.81 -29.92 12.59
C THR A 2 18.95 -29.11 11.30
N LYS A 3 18.11 -29.38 10.29
CA LYS A 3 18.06 -28.53 9.10
C LYS A 3 17.55 -27.16 9.56
N SER A 4 18.43 -26.17 9.56
CA SER A 4 18.03 -24.77 9.61
C SER A 4 17.18 -24.50 8.38
N THR A 5 15.88 -24.31 8.57
CA THR A 5 14.99 -23.90 7.47
C THR A 5 15.36 -22.48 7.10
N GLU A 6 15.99 -22.31 5.95
CA GLU A 6 16.22 -21.00 5.35
C GLU A 6 14.84 -20.39 5.03
N ILE A 7 14.48 -19.32 5.75
CA ILE A 7 13.23 -18.60 5.48
C ILE A 7 13.46 -17.84 4.18
N GLN A 8 12.81 -18.30 3.10
CA GLN A 8 12.79 -17.56 1.85
C GLN A 8 12.02 -16.26 2.08
N GLU A 9 12.68 -15.11 1.91
CA GLU A 9 12.00 -13.82 2.02
C GLU A 9 10.94 -13.71 0.92
N PRO A 10 9.69 -13.34 1.26
CA PRO A 10 8.67 -13.13 0.26
C PRO A 10 9.12 -12.02 -0.70
N ASN A 11 8.86 -12.19 -2.00
CA ASN A 11 9.09 -11.13 -2.96
C ASN A 11 7.97 -10.08 -2.81
N VAL A 12 8.18 -9.16 -1.88
CA VAL A 12 7.30 -8.02 -1.58
C VAL A 12 7.77 -6.74 -2.29
N SER A 13 8.38 -6.88 -3.47
CA SER A 13 8.82 -5.73 -4.26
C SER A 13 7.66 -4.81 -4.64
N THR A 14 7.92 -3.50 -4.63
CA THR A 14 7.03 -2.49 -5.18
C THR A 14 6.66 -2.76 -6.64
N PHE A 15 5.46 -2.38 -7.04
CA PHE A 15 5.04 -2.47 -8.45
C PHE A 15 5.73 -1.39 -9.30
N PRO A 16 6.53 -1.75 -10.32
CA PRO A 16 7.25 -0.77 -11.15
C PRO A 16 6.32 0.28 -11.77
N GLY A 17 6.79 1.53 -11.85
CA GLY A 17 6.04 2.64 -12.44
C GLY A 17 4.83 3.11 -11.61
N SER A 18 4.70 2.62 -10.37
CA SER A 18 3.61 3.01 -9.48
C SER A 18 4.07 3.14 -8.04
N ARG A 19 3.30 3.89 -7.25
CA ARG A 19 3.52 4.06 -5.82
C ARG A 19 2.22 3.86 -5.06
N LYS A 20 2.34 3.44 -3.80
CA LYS A 20 1.22 3.45 -2.88
C LYS A 20 0.88 4.89 -2.52
N VAL A 21 -0.41 5.20 -2.46
CA VAL A 21 -0.94 6.46 -1.97
C VAL A 21 -2.11 6.19 -1.05
N TYR A 22 -2.43 7.16 -0.21
CA TYR A 22 -3.54 7.05 0.73
C TYR A 22 -4.51 8.19 0.53
N VAL A 23 -5.79 7.87 0.42
CA VAL A 23 -6.88 8.85 0.42
C VAL A 23 -7.48 8.87 1.83
N GLU A 24 -7.57 10.05 2.42
CA GLU A 24 -8.26 10.23 3.70
C GLU A 24 -9.75 9.93 3.53
N GLY A 25 -10.30 9.11 4.42
CA GLY A 25 -11.72 8.76 4.45
C GLY A 25 -12.55 9.77 5.24
N SER A 26 -13.58 9.27 5.93
CA SER A 26 -14.45 10.09 6.77
C SER A 26 -13.82 10.60 8.07
N ARG A 27 -12.59 10.16 8.39
CA ARG A 27 -11.84 10.52 9.59
C ARG A 27 -10.33 10.47 9.29
N PRO A 28 -9.49 11.25 10.00
CA PRO A 28 -8.06 11.37 9.69
C PRO A 28 -7.26 10.06 9.78
N ASP A 29 -7.68 9.15 10.64
CA ASP A 29 -7.07 7.84 10.86
C ASP A 29 -7.57 6.77 9.87
N VAL A 30 -8.59 7.06 9.04
CA VAL A 30 -8.98 6.22 7.91
C VAL A 30 -8.17 6.63 6.69
N ARG A 31 -7.11 5.88 6.42
CA ARG A 31 -6.26 6.04 5.23
C ARG A 31 -6.54 4.91 4.24
N VAL A 32 -7.33 5.19 3.20
CA VAL A 32 -7.71 4.20 2.18
C VAL A 32 -6.57 4.03 1.19
N ALA A 33 -6.00 2.83 1.14
CA ALA A 33 -4.88 2.51 0.26
C ALA A 33 -5.33 2.46 -1.21
N MET A 34 -4.58 3.16 -2.05
CA MET A 34 -4.70 3.14 -3.51
C MET A 34 -3.30 3.00 -4.10
N ARG A 35 -3.23 2.56 -5.35
CA ARG A 35 -2.00 2.57 -6.14
C ARG A 35 -2.11 3.60 -7.23
N GLU A 36 -1.13 4.50 -7.30
CA GLU A 36 -1.05 5.55 -8.30
C GLU A 36 0.00 5.18 -9.34
N ILE A 37 -0.43 5.02 -10.60
CA ILE A 37 0.39 4.59 -11.72
C ILE A 37 0.74 5.84 -12.54
N GLN A 38 2.04 6.10 -12.69
CA GLN A 38 2.50 7.19 -13.56
C GLN A 38 2.34 6.76 -15.01
N LEU A 39 1.68 7.59 -15.80
CA LEU A 39 1.55 7.39 -17.24
C LEU A 39 2.67 8.15 -17.97
N SER A 40 3.16 7.59 -19.07
CA SER A 40 4.05 8.30 -19.99
C SER A 40 3.30 9.41 -20.73
N PRO A 41 3.97 10.47 -21.20
CA PRO A 41 3.35 11.47 -22.08
C PRO A 41 2.76 10.84 -23.35
N SER A 42 1.72 11.45 -23.89
CA SER A 42 1.13 11.07 -25.18
C SER A 42 1.59 12.01 -26.29
N SER A 43 1.82 11.49 -27.49
CA SER A 43 2.20 12.31 -28.65
C SER A 43 0.95 12.71 -29.45
N GLY A 44 0.70 14.00 -29.57
CA GLY A 44 -0.40 14.58 -30.34
C GLY A 44 0.07 15.48 -31.48
N ARG A 45 -0.90 15.99 -32.26
CA ARG A 45 -0.65 16.92 -33.38
C ARG A 45 0.10 18.21 -32.95
N PHE A 46 -0.02 18.59 -31.68
CA PHE A 46 0.53 19.83 -31.14
C PHE A 46 1.75 19.62 -30.23
N GLY A 47 2.30 18.39 -30.16
CA GLY A 47 3.45 18.05 -29.30
C GLY A 47 3.15 16.93 -28.30
N GLU A 48 4.03 16.77 -27.31
CA GLU A 48 3.82 15.86 -26.19
C GLU A 48 2.85 16.48 -25.16
N GLU A 49 1.96 15.65 -24.63
CA GLU A 49 1.01 16.00 -23.58
C GLU A 49 1.20 15.07 -22.38
N GLU A 50 1.48 15.66 -21.21
CA GLU A 50 1.62 14.94 -19.95
C GLU A 50 0.29 14.31 -19.53
N ASN A 51 0.35 13.04 -19.12
CA ASN A 51 -0.82 12.32 -18.64
C ASN A 51 -0.88 12.34 -17.11
N ALA A 52 -2.03 12.73 -16.57
CA ALA A 52 -2.29 12.59 -15.15
C ALA A 52 -2.17 11.11 -14.73
N PRO A 53 -1.64 10.82 -13.53
CA PRO A 53 -1.53 9.45 -13.07
C PRO A 53 -2.90 8.82 -12.83
N VAL A 54 -2.98 7.51 -13.00
CA VAL A 54 -4.21 6.75 -12.77
C VAL A 54 -4.17 6.09 -11.41
N ARG A 55 -5.23 6.29 -10.62
CA ARG A 55 -5.41 5.63 -9.33
C ARG A 55 -6.25 4.37 -9.47
N VAL A 56 -5.76 3.27 -8.92
CA VAL A 56 -6.45 1.98 -8.88
C VAL A 56 -6.53 1.48 -7.45
N TYR A 57 -7.50 0.60 -7.20
CA TYR A 57 -7.63 -0.10 -5.93
C TYR A 57 -6.39 -0.96 -5.65
N ASP A 58 -5.92 -0.97 -4.40
CA ASP A 58 -4.70 -1.66 -4.00
C ASP A 58 -4.92 -2.57 -2.78
N THR A 59 -4.94 -3.88 -3.02
CA THR A 59 -5.11 -4.92 -1.98
C THR A 59 -3.80 -5.38 -1.35
N SER A 60 -2.66 -4.85 -1.78
CA SER A 60 -1.35 -5.36 -1.34
C SER A 60 -1.00 -5.02 0.12
N GLY A 61 -1.74 -4.13 0.77
CA GLY A 61 -1.47 -3.72 2.16
C GLY A 61 -0.12 -3.03 2.32
N LEU A 62 0.47 -3.08 3.51
CA LEU A 62 1.77 -2.44 3.79
C LEU A 62 2.96 -3.15 3.12
N TYR A 63 2.74 -4.33 2.56
CA TYR A 63 3.79 -5.11 1.94
C TYR A 63 4.41 -4.45 0.69
N THR A 64 3.75 -3.48 0.07
CA THR A 64 4.32 -2.71 -1.05
C THR A 64 4.46 -1.22 -0.72
N ASP A 65 4.31 -0.87 0.57
CA ASP A 65 4.58 0.47 1.05
C ASP A 65 6.09 0.62 1.30
N THR A 66 6.71 1.60 0.66
CA THR A 66 8.16 1.87 0.84
C THR A 66 8.47 2.62 2.13
N GLU A 67 7.46 3.26 2.71
CA GLU A 67 7.63 4.08 3.92
C GLU A 67 7.51 3.25 5.20
N GLU A 68 7.00 2.01 5.12
CA GLU A 68 6.67 1.16 6.26
C GLU A 68 7.34 -0.22 6.14
N ALA A 69 8.18 -0.56 7.11
CA ALA A 69 8.84 -1.87 7.15
C ALA A 69 7.91 -2.93 7.78
N THR A 70 7.59 -3.99 7.04
CA THR A 70 6.81 -5.12 7.56
C THR A 70 7.72 -6.20 8.17
N ASP A 71 7.45 -6.64 9.41
CA ASP A 71 8.07 -7.83 10.02
C ASP A 71 7.01 -8.89 10.28
N ILE A 72 7.09 -10.02 9.56
CA ILE A 72 6.13 -11.12 9.69
C ILE A 72 6.07 -11.72 11.10
N ARG A 73 7.14 -11.62 11.89
CA ARG A 73 7.18 -12.11 13.27
C ARG A 73 6.44 -11.19 14.23
N ARG A 74 6.26 -9.93 13.85
CA ARG A 74 5.52 -8.90 14.61
C ARG A 74 4.09 -8.74 14.12
N GLY A 75 3.80 -9.15 12.88
CA GLY A 75 2.51 -8.92 12.24
C GLY A 75 2.36 -7.48 11.73
N LEU A 76 1.20 -7.19 11.15
CA LEU A 76 0.87 -5.85 10.66
C LEU A 76 0.33 -4.95 11.79
N PRO A 77 0.54 -3.62 11.70
CA PRO A 77 -0.11 -2.65 12.57
C PRO A 77 -1.63 -2.84 12.65
N SER A 78 -2.16 -2.77 13.86
CA SER A 78 -3.60 -2.92 14.13
C SER A 78 -4.34 -1.59 13.94
N ASN A 79 -4.30 -1.05 12.72
CA ASN A 79 -4.86 0.28 12.37
C ASN A 79 -6.34 0.47 12.74
N ARG A 80 -7.08 -0.63 12.86
CA ARG A 80 -8.52 -0.63 13.19
C ARG A 80 -8.82 -0.79 14.67
N TYR A 81 -7.81 -0.98 15.52
CA TYR A 81 -8.00 -1.28 16.95
C TYR A 81 -8.82 -0.19 17.64
N GLY A 82 -8.44 1.09 17.45
CA GLY A 82 -9.19 2.23 17.99
C GLY A 82 -10.67 2.19 17.59
N TRP A 83 -10.96 1.97 16.30
CA TRP A 83 -12.35 1.92 15.79
C TRP A 83 -13.17 0.78 16.39
N ILE A 84 -12.51 -0.33 16.75
CA ILE A 84 -13.17 -1.49 17.34
C ILE A 84 -13.53 -1.19 18.81
N VAL A 85 -12.56 -0.70 19.59
CA VAL A 85 -12.76 -0.34 21.00
C VAL A 85 -13.76 0.80 21.16
N GLU A 86 -13.71 1.81 20.28
CA GLU A 86 -14.61 2.97 20.29
C GLU A 86 -16.11 2.60 20.19
N ARG A 87 -16.46 1.41 19.67
CA ARG A 87 -17.86 0.97 19.60
C ARG A 87 -18.44 0.50 20.93
N GLY A 88 -17.59 0.12 21.90
CA GLY A 88 -18.04 -0.38 23.20
C GLY A 88 -18.64 -1.78 23.19
N ASP A 89 -18.44 -2.55 22.12
CA ASP A 89 -19.01 -3.89 21.94
C ASP A 89 -18.03 -5.04 22.30
N VAL A 90 -16.85 -4.74 22.84
CA VAL A 90 -15.76 -5.70 23.13
C VAL A 90 -15.05 -5.39 24.46
N GLU A 91 -14.41 -6.41 25.05
CA GLU A 91 -13.55 -6.34 26.25
C GLU A 91 -12.13 -6.84 25.96
#